data_AF-B8FXY0-F1
#
_entry.id   AF-B8FXY0-F1
#
_cell.length_a   1.000
_cell.length_b   1.000
_cell.length_c   1.000
_cell.angle_alpha   90.00
_cell.angle_beta   90.00
_cell.angle_gamma   90.00
#
_symmetry.space_group_name_H-M   'P 1'
#
loop_
_entity.id
_entity.type
_entity.pdbx_description
1 polymer ?
#
loop_
_entity_poly.entity_id
_entity_poly.type
_entity_poly.pdbx_seq_one_letter_code
_entity_poly.pdbx_strand_id
1 'polypeptide(L)'
;MIDEKVMVNDVLSSVKSSLTFYANTISECANPELRSTIQQIRNNDEASQYQLFQMAQAKGYYKPALMAKDDEIQQTKSQVSS
;
A
#
# COMPACT_ATOMS: atom_id res chain seq x y z
N MET A 1 0.49 4.10 -28.27
CA MET A 1 0.94 2.96 -27.45
C MET A 1 0.88 3.44 -26.01
N ILE A 2 0.03 2.84 -25.17
CA ILE A 2 -0.02 3.26 -23.76
C ILE A 2 1.28 2.79 -23.11
N ASP A 3 2.01 3.73 -22.50
CA ASP A 3 3.25 3.43 -21.80
C ASP A 3 2.97 2.45 -20.66
N GLU A 4 3.71 1.35 -20.59
CA GLU A 4 3.57 0.34 -19.52
C GLU A 4 3.69 0.99 -18.13
N LYS A 5 4.54 2.01 -18.03
CA LYS A 5 4.68 2.86 -16.85
C LYS A 5 3.37 3.57 -16.47
N VAL A 6 2.61 4.09 -17.43
CA VAL A 6 1.32 4.75 -17.16
C VAL A 6 0.31 3.72 -16.65
N MET A 7 0.21 2.56 -17.32
CA MET A 7 -0.69 1.49 -16.88
C MET A 7 -0.38 1.01 -15.45
N VAL A 8 0.90 0.84 -15.12
CA VAL A 8 1.32 0.44 -13.77
C VAL A 8 0.97 1.49 -12.73
N ASN A 9 1.20 2.78 -13.03
CA ASN A 9 0.84 3.86 -12.10
C ASN A 9 -0.68 4.01 -11.92
N ASP A 10 -1.46 3.80 -12.97
CA ASP A 10 -2.92 3.83 -12.91
C ASP A 10 -3.47 2.69 -12.03
N VAL A 11 -2.97 1.46 -12.23
CA VAL A 11 -3.35 0.31 -11.40
C VAL A 11 -2.95 0.54 -9.93
N LEU A 12 -1.73 1.00 -9.67
CA LEU A 12 -1.29 1.32 -8.31
C LEU A 12 -2.18 2.37 -7.64
N SER A 13 -2.61 3.39 -8.38
CA SER A 13 -3.50 4.45 -7.89
C SER A 13 -4.91 3.93 -7.63
N SER A 14 -5.44 3.08 -8.53
CA SER A 14 -6.75 2.45 -8.38
C SER A 14 -6.79 1.56 -7.13
N VAL A 15 -5.79 0.69 -6.94
CA VAL A 15 -5.73 -0.18 -5.76
C VAL A 15 -5.62 0.64 -4.47
N LYS A 16 -4.87 1.74 -4.46
CA LYS A 16 -4.82 2.66 -3.30
C LYS A 16 -6.19 3.24 -2.94
N SER A 17 -6.98 3.61 -3.94
CA SER A 17 -8.36 4.07 -3.74
C SER A 17 -9.23 2.96 -3.14
N SER A 18 -9.15 1.73 -3.68
CA SER A 18 -9.88 0.56 -3.17
C SER A 18 -9.52 0.25 -1.72
N LEU A 19 -8.24 0.28 -1.35
CA LEU A 19 -7.78 0.05 0.03
C LEU A 19 -8.37 1.07 1.01
N THR A 20 -8.48 2.35 0.61
CA THR A 20 -9.11 3.40 1.42
C THR A 20 -10.61 3.12 1.59
N PHE A 21 -11.29 2.73 0.52
CA PHE A 21 -12.70 2.37 0.55
C PHE A 21 -12.96 1.16 1.48
N TYR A 22 -12.13 0.12 1.40
CA TYR A 22 -12.26 -1.04 2.27
C TYR A 22 -12.04 -0.67 3.74
N ALA A 23 -11.05 0.18 4.04
CA ALA A 23 -10.80 0.63 5.41
C ALA A 23 -12.03 1.30 6.02
N ASN A 24 -12.65 2.25 5.30
CA ASN A 24 -13.86 2.94 5.75
C ASN A 24 -15.03 1.96 5.92
N THR A 25 -15.22 1.07 4.93
CA THR A 25 -16.30 0.09 4.98
C THR A 25 -16.13 -0.86 6.17
N ILE A 26 -14.91 -1.32 6.46
CA ILE A 26 -14.61 -2.20 7.59
C ILE A 26 -14.87 -1.51 8.93
N SER A 27 -14.57 -0.21 9.06
CA SER A 27 -14.83 0.55 10.29
C SER A 27 -16.31 0.79 10.55
N GLU A 28 -17.12 0.84 9.50
CA GLU A 28 -18.57 1.13 9.58
C GLU A 28 -19.45 -0.13 9.49
N CYS A 29 -18.86 -1.30 9.24
CA CYS A 29 -19.59 -2.55 9.05
C CYS A 29 -19.97 -3.21 10.39
N ALA A 30 -21.27 -3.24 10.68
CA ALA A 30 -21.83 -3.90 11.87
C ALA A 30 -21.94 -5.43 11.74
N ASN A 31 -22.01 -5.98 10.51
CA ASN A 31 -22.10 -7.42 10.30
C ASN A 31 -20.69 -8.06 10.40
N PRO A 32 -20.44 -8.96 11.36
CA PRO A 32 -19.10 -9.52 11.57
C PRO A 32 -18.56 -10.36 10.41
N GLU A 33 -19.42 -11.12 9.73
CA GLU A 33 -19.04 -11.99 8.62
C GLU A 33 -18.67 -11.17 7.38
N LEU A 34 -19.50 -10.18 7.05
CA LEU A 34 -19.22 -9.23 5.98
C LEU A 34 -17.94 -8.44 6.27
N ARG A 35 -17.77 -7.97 7.52
CA ARG A 35 -16.56 -7.27 7.94
C ARG A 35 -15.31 -8.13 7.74
N SER A 36 -15.34 -9.40 8.17
CA SER A 36 -14.23 -10.34 7.98
C SER A 36 -13.91 -10.57 6.50
N THR A 37 -14.96 -10.72 5.68
CA THR A 37 -14.82 -10.91 4.22
C THR A 37 -14.12 -9.73 3.56
N ILE A 38 -14.54 -8.50 3.89
CA ILE A 38 -13.93 -7.27 3.32
C ILE A 38 -12.49 -7.11 3.84
N GLN A 39 -12.19 -7.47 5.09
CA GLN A 39 -10.82 -7.51 5.60
C GLN A 39 -9.94 -8.45 4.79
N GLN A 40 -10.43 -9.65 4.45
CA GLN A 40 -9.67 -10.61 3.65
C GLN A 40 -9.42 -10.10 2.22
N ILE A 41 -10.42 -9.48 1.59
CA ILE A 41 -10.27 -8.84 0.28
C ILE A 41 -9.19 -7.76 0.33
N ARG A 42 -9.28 -6.84 1.30
CA ARG A 42 -8.29 -5.77 1.49
C ARG A 42 -6.87 -6.34 1.64
N ASN A 43 -6.70 -7.38 2.45
CA ASN A 43 -5.39 -7.99 2.67
C ASN A 43 -4.82 -8.60 1.37
N ASN A 44 -5.65 -9.25 0.57
CA ASN A 44 -5.24 -9.82 -0.72
C ASN A 44 -4.85 -8.73 -1.73
N ASP A 45 -5.61 -7.64 -1.78
CA ASP A 45 -5.34 -6.51 -2.67
C ASP A 45 -4.06 -5.78 -2.27
N GLU A 46 -3.82 -5.61 -0.96
CA GLU A 46 -2.56 -5.05 -0.45
C GLU A 46 -1.36 -5.92 -0.83
N ALA A 47 -1.46 -7.25 -0.67
CA ALA A 47 -0.40 -8.17 -1.07
C ALA A 47 -0.10 -8.07 -2.59
N SER A 48 -1.15 -7.99 -3.41
CA SER A 48 -1.04 -7.84 -4.87
C SER A 48 -0.43 -6.49 -5.25
N GLN A 49 -0.83 -5.42 -4.57
CA GLN A 49 -0.28 -4.06 -4.74
C GLN A 49 1.21 -4.03 -4.44
N TYR A 50 1.65 -4.70 -3.38
CA TYR A 50 3.06 -4.78 -3.02
C TYR A 50 3.89 -5.56 -4.04
N GLN A 51 3.34 -6.64 -4.61
CA GLN A 51 4.00 -7.36 -5.71
C GLN A 51 4.12 -6.49 -6.97
N LEU A 52 3.06 -5.78 -7.35
CA LEU A 52 3.08 -4.84 -8.47
C LEU A 52 4.10 -3.72 -8.25
N PHE A 53 4.16 -3.16 -7.05
CA PHE A 53 5.16 -2.15 -6.68
C PHE A 53 6.59 -2.67 -6.86
N GLN A 54 6.89 -3.88 -6.40
CA GLN A 54 8.22 -4.48 -6.57
C GLN A 54 8.57 -4.69 -8.04
N MET A 55 7.62 -5.16 -8.86
CA MET A 55 7.81 -5.30 -10.31
C MET A 55 8.05 -3.94 -10.97
N ALA A 56 7.26 -2.93 -10.61
CA ALA A 56 7.40 -1.57 -11.11
C ALA A 56 8.76 -0.95 -10.75
N GLN A 57 9.24 -1.21 -9.54
CA GLN A 57 10.56 -0.77 -9.07
C GLN A 57 11.67 -1.47 -9.86
N ALA A 58 11.60 -2.80 -10.04
CA ALA A 58 12.60 -3.57 -10.77
C ALA A 58 12.71 -3.15 -12.24
N LYS A 59 11.60 -2.75 -12.86
CA LYS A 59 11.56 -2.22 -14.25
C LYS A 59 11.94 -0.74 -14.36
N GLY A 60 12.18 -0.04 -13.25
CA GLY A 60 12.46 1.41 -13.23
C GLY A 60 11.23 2.29 -13.51
N TYR A 61 10.03 1.73 -13.49
CA TYR A 61 8.77 2.46 -13.70
C TYR A 61 8.32 3.23 -12.48
N TYR A 62 8.79 2.82 -11.29
CA TYR A 62 8.52 3.47 -10.02
C TYR A 62 9.81 3.69 -9.22
N LYS A 63 10.03 4.93 -8.76
CA LYS A 63 11.15 5.27 -7.87
C LYS A 63 10.59 5.54 -6.48
N PRO A 64 10.77 4.64 -5.49
CA PRO A 64 10.32 4.90 -4.13
C PRO A 64 11.07 6.09 -3.53
N ALA A 65 10.52 6.63 -2.44
CA ALA A 65 11.25 7.57 -1.61
C ALA A 65 12.58 6.95 -1.14
N LEU A 66 13.60 7.79 -0.98
CA LEU A 66 14.86 7.35 -0.40
C LEU A 66 14.60 6.82 1.00
N MET A 67 15.23 5.69 1.34
CA MET A 67 15.23 5.20 2.72
C MET A 67 15.89 6.26 3.60
N ALA A 68 15.32 6.47 4.79
CA ALA A 68 15.92 7.33 5.80
C ALA A 68 17.31 6.79 6.19
N LYS A 69 18.22 7.68 6.62
CA LYS A 69 19.54 7.25 7.10
C LYS A 69 19.39 6.53 8.43
N ASP A 70 20.23 5.52 8.66
CA ASP A 70 20.21 4.73 9.90
C ASP A 70 20.36 5.60 11.15
N ASP A 71 21.20 6.64 11.10
CA ASP A 71 21.38 7.59 12.20
C ASP A 71 20.09 8.33 12.56
N GLU A 72 19.32 8.78 11.56
CA GLU A 72 18.03 9.47 11.78
C GLU A 72 16.99 8.52 12.37
N ILE A 73 17.01 7.25 11.95
CA ILE A 73 16.14 6.19 12.49
C ILE A 73 16.47 5.95 13.97
N GLN A 74 17.74 5.80 14.33
CA GLN A 74 18.17 5.56 15.71
C GLN A 74 17.86 6.77 16.60
N GLN A 75 18.16 7.98 16.15
CA GLN A 75 17.86 9.20 16.88
C GLN A 75 16.36 9.34 17.17
N THR A 76 15.51 9.11 16.17
CA THR A 76 14.06 9.20 16.32
C THR A 76 13.54 8.13 17.30
N LYS A 77 14.01 6.88 17.19
CA LYS A 77 13.64 5.78 18.11
C LYS A 77 13.97 6.13 19.57
N SER A 78 15.16 6.68 19.84
CA SER A 78 15.54 7.09 21.19
C SER A 78 14.64 8.19 21.75
N GLN A 79 14.16 9.11 20.91
CA GLN A 79 13.27 10.22 21.33
C GLN A 79 11.84 9.77 21.67
N VAL A 80 11.31 8.72 21.02
CA VAL A 80 9.93 8.23 21.27
C VAL A 80 9.84 7.09 22.28
N SER A 81 10.98 6.51 22.69
CA SER A 81 11.03 5.44 23.70
C SER A 81 11.21 5.95 25.14
N SER A 82 11.17 7.28 25.32
CA SER A 82 11.19 7.96 26.63
C SER A 82 9.79 8.41 27.03
#